data_AF-A0A815KS95-F1
#
_entry.id   AF-A0A815KS95-F1
#
_cell.length_a   1.000
_cell.length_b   1.000
_cell.length_c   1.000
_cell.angle_alpha   90.00
_cell.angle_beta   90.00
_cell.angle_gamma   90.00
#
_symmetry.space_group_name_H-M   'P 1'
#
loop_
_entity.id
_entity.type
_entity.pdbx_description
1 polymer ?
#
loop_
_entity_poly.entity_id
_entity_poly.type
_entity_poly.pdbx_seq_one_letter_code
_entity_poly.pdbx_strand_id
1 'polypeptide(L)'
;MPIRPSNPNPLLNASKCSRLFQQWVFPLVSKCRKQGTLDVNDLYEPLPDCETAALTDKLEANWFAEIKRNPNNPSLIRATLCTMRWKPFLIGLILIPSEFFNIIQPLLLTFLMRFFEPCSTMPAWHAWLLVMSTIFIAFCSSVIVNYAFFVTNTLALQMRVAYSGLIFRKLLRLSSHAFNSISSGEITNLLSNDATQIEMALFFINYLWTFLLLDESERDNRLLSRSHSELGYIEQNEPPIVTNNQTQSPKVICNLKRAQWEKSSLLQTLTGEIAIFDGKVRMHGSFCYVPQESWIFSSTIKTNILFGKAYDRDLFHRVVQATALDTDFTQLPNEENTLVGDQGVMLSGGQKARVNMARALYRNADIYLLDDPLSAVDVKVARHLFQKSIKNYLADKICILVTHQIQFLQDATKIIMLNNGDMIQIGTYTDLLTSSTSFARLLDDIHQFEQQHSIELYQQQSIISSTCSDIDEEMLALSKNTETKHKGTVKSHVYAEYLKASVGIIMGLFIVIILSSVREGTSIFSNWWLAKWSDDESYRYRILNNCTNIQNNNN
;
A
#
# COMPACT_ATOMS: atom_id res chain seq x y z
N MET A 1 11.24 -12.88 -9.40
CA MET A 1 10.07 -12.03 -9.74
C MET A 1 8.86 -12.93 -9.79
N PRO A 2 7.67 -12.49 -9.34
CA PRO A 2 6.45 -13.27 -9.54
C PRO A 2 6.27 -13.51 -11.06
N ILE A 3 5.98 -14.76 -11.41
CA ILE A 3 5.81 -15.19 -12.80
C ILE A 3 4.52 -14.55 -13.32
N ARG A 4 4.63 -13.70 -14.35
CA ARG A 4 3.45 -13.20 -15.06
C ARG A 4 2.87 -14.38 -15.84
N PRO A 5 1.59 -14.76 -15.62
CA PRO A 5 0.96 -15.78 -16.45
C PRO A 5 1.02 -15.35 -17.91
N SER A 6 1.18 -16.28 -18.85
CA SER A 6 1.32 -16.01 -20.29
C SER A 6 0.05 -16.35 -21.09
N ASN A 7 -0.97 -16.92 -20.44
CA ASN A 7 -2.19 -17.33 -21.11
C ASN A 7 -3.11 -16.13 -21.36
N PRO A 8 -3.54 -15.87 -22.62
CA PRO A 8 -4.42 -14.75 -22.91
C PRO A 8 -5.79 -14.94 -22.26
N ASN A 9 -6.38 -13.84 -21.81
CA ASN A 9 -7.66 -13.87 -21.12
C ASN A 9 -8.82 -14.24 -22.07
N PRO A 10 -9.59 -15.32 -21.81
CA PRO A 10 -10.66 -15.77 -22.68
C PRO A 10 -11.81 -14.77 -22.80
N LEU A 11 -11.94 -13.81 -21.86
CA LEU A 11 -12.94 -12.75 -21.93
C LEU A 11 -12.77 -11.84 -23.17
N LEU A 12 -11.54 -11.68 -23.66
CA LEU A 12 -11.25 -10.86 -24.86
C LEU A 12 -11.98 -11.41 -26.10
N ASN A 13 -11.96 -12.73 -26.25
CA ASN A 13 -12.56 -13.44 -27.40
C ASN A 13 -13.98 -13.95 -27.13
N ALA A 14 -14.51 -13.76 -25.90
CA ALA A 14 -15.83 -14.27 -25.52
C ALA A 14 -16.96 -13.53 -26.25
N SER A 15 -17.93 -14.29 -26.75
CA SER A 15 -19.18 -13.76 -27.33
C SER A 15 -20.03 -13.01 -26.29
N LYS A 16 -20.93 -12.13 -26.72
CA LYS A 16 -21.81 -11.37 -25.81
C LYS A 16 -22.63 -12.29 -24.88
N CYS A 17 -23.10 -13.43 -25.40
CA CYS A 17 -23.82 -14.44 -24.64
C CYS A 17 -22.89 -15.10 -23.59
N SER A 18 -21.68 -15.47 -23.98
CA SER A 18 -20.68 -16.04 -23.05
C SER A 18 -20.29 -15.06 -21.94
N ARG A 19 -20.25 -13.75 -22.21
CA ARG A 19 -20.02 -12.70 -21.21
C ARG A 19 -21.18 -12.55 -20.24
N LEU A 20 -22.42 -12.55 -20.73
CA LEU A 20 -23.63 -12.43 -19.91
C LEU A 20 -23.77 -13.61 -18.93
N PHE A 21 -23.55 -14.83 -19.42
CA PHE A 21 -23.62 -16.06 -18.62
C PHE A 21 -22.30 -16.47 -17.98
N GLN A 22 -21.24 -15.66 -18.11
CA GLN A 22 -19.89 -15.91 -17.58
C GLN A 22 -19.32 -17.30 -17.95
N GLN A 23 -19.71 -17.85 -19.09
CA GLN A 23 -19.33 -19.21 -19.51
C GLN A 23 -17.82 -19.36 -19.78
N TRP A 24 -17.13 -18.26 -20.04
CA TRP A 24 -15.69 -18.22 -20.29
C TRP A 24 -14.83 -18.69 -19.09
N VAL A 25 -15.41 -18.77 -17.88
CA VAL A 25 -14.72 -19.27 -16.67
C VAL A 25 -14.72 -20.80 -16.60
N PHE A 26 -15.69 -21.48 -17.23
CA PHE A 26 -15.84 -22.94 -17.13
C PHE A 26 -14.61 -23.76 -17.55
N PRO A 27 -13.82 -23.38 -18.57
CA PRO A 27 -12.57 -24.09 -18.89
C PRO A 27 -11.59 -24.15 -17.72
N LEU A 28 -11.44 -23.06 -16.96
CA LEU A 28 -10.57 -22.99 -15.79
C LEU A 28 -11.10 -23.86 -14.65
N VAL A 29 -12.41 -23.82 -14.39
CA VAL A 29 -13.07 -24.66 -13.37
C VAL A 29 -12.95 -26.15 -13.73
N SER A 30 -13.13 -26.49 -15.01
CA SER A 30 -12.95 -27.87 -15.49
C SER A 30 -11.51 -28.35 -15.34
N LYS A 31 -10.53 -27.47 -15.61
CA LYS A 31 -9.12 -27.75 -15.42
C LYS A 31 -8.79 -28.00 -13.95
N CYS A 32 -9.27 -27.13 -13.05
CA CYS A 32 -9.15 -27.30 -11.60
C CYS A 32 -9.74 -28.64 -11.14
N ARG A 33 -10.94 -29.01 -11.61
CA ARG A 33 -11.57 -30.29 -11.27
C ARG A 33 -10.75 -31.51 -11.73
N LYS A 34 -10.06 -31.42 -12.86
CA LYS A 34 -9.26 -32.53 -13.41
C LYS A 34 -7.89 -32.66 -12.74
N GLN A 35 -7.25 -31.54 -12.39
CA GLN A 35 -5.88 -31.51 -11.89
C GLN A 35 -5.78 -31.43 -10.36
N GLY A 36 -6.87 -31.09 -9.66
CA GLY A 36 -6.94 -31.02 -8.20
C GLY A 36 -6.32 -29.76 -7.59
N THR A 37 -5.25 -29.22 -8.19
CA THR A 37 -4.61 -27.96 -7.83
C THR A 37 -4.37 -27.08 -9.06
N LEU A 38 -4.40 -25.76 -8.88
CA LEU A 38 -4.07 -24.77 -9.91
C LEU A 38 -2.70 -24.16 -9.59
N ASP A 39 -1.81 -24.11 -10.57
CA ASP A 39 -0.55 -23.39 -10.47
C ASP A 39 -0.68 -21.96 -11.05
N VAL A 40 0.25 -21.06 -10.71
CA VAL A 40 0.28 -19.68 -11.20
C VAL A 40 0.34 -19.63 -12.74
N ASN A 41 1.02 -20.61 -13.34
CA ASN A 41 1.14 -20.75 -14.80
C ASN A 41 -0.19 -21.10 -15.49
N ASP A 42 -1.17 -21.60 -14.75
CA ASP A 42 -2.49 -21.95 -15.29
C ASP A 42 -3.46 -20.77 -15.32
N LEU A 43 -3.11 -19.66 -14.65
CA LEU A 43 -3.92 -18.45 -14.60
C LEU A 43 -3.83 -17.67 -15.91
N TYR A 44 -4.83 -16.81 -16.12
CA TYR A 44 -4.89 -15.91 -17.27
C TYR A 44 -4.23 -14.57 -16.97
N GLU A 45 -3.75 -13.92 -18.02
CA GLU A 45 -3.31 -12.54 -17.95
C GLU A 45 -4.46 -11.60 -17.54
N PRO A 46 -4.14 -10.54 -16.77
CA PRO A 46 -5.09 -9.48 -16.53
C PRO A 46 -5.49 -8.82 -17.85
N LEU A 47 -6.72 -8.34 -17.92
CA LEU A 47 -7.19 -7.57 -19.07
C LEU A 47 -6.32 -6.30 -19.22
N PRO A 48 -6.06 -5.84 -20.46
CA PRO A 48 -5.30 -4.59 -20.68
C PRO A 48 -5.89 -3.39 -19.94
N ASP A 49 -7.22 -3.31 -19.86
CA ASP A 49 -7.96 -2.28 -19.12
C ASP A 49 -7.76 -2.35 -17.58
N CYS A 50 -7.27 -3.49 -17.08
CA CYS A 50 -7.02 -3.73 -15.65
C CYS A 50 -5.53 -3.63 -15.29
N GLU A 51 -4.66 -3.23 -16.23
CA GLU A 51 -3.22 -3.10 -15.95
C GLU A 51 -2.96 -1.93 -15.00
N THR A 52 -2.14 -2.18 -13.96
CA THR A 52 -1.92 -1.26 -12.85
C THR A 52 -1.35 0.08 -13.32
N ALA A 53 -0.37 0.06 -14.22
CA ALA A 53 0.28 1.27 -14.72
C ALA A 53 -0.71 2.21 -15.41
N ALA A 54 -1.49 1.69 -16.38
CA ALA A 54 -2.44 2.49 -17.14
C ALA A 54 -3.56 3.09 -16.26
N LEU A 55 -4.08 2.31 -15.31
CA LEU A 55 -5.10 2.78 -14.37
C LEU A 55 -4.57 3.85 -13.41
N THR A 56 -3.39 3.63 -12.83
CA THR A 56 -2.77 4.60 -11.93
C THR A 56 -2.39 5.88 -12.68
N ASP A 57 -1.85 5.79 -13.90
CA ASP A 57 -1.52 6.96 -14.73
C ASP A 57 -2.77 7.80 -15.03
N LYS A 58 -3.88 7.14 -15.35
CA LYS A 58 -5.14 7.82 -15.63
C LYS A 58 -5.70 8.53 -14.40
N LEU A 59 -5.65 7.88 -13.23
CA LEU A 59 -6.10 8.49 -11.98
C LEU A 59 -5.18 9.65 -11.56
N GLU A 60 -3.86 9.49 -11.68
CA GLU A 60 -2.86 10.53 -11.37
C GLU A 60 -3.04 11.76 -12.28
N ALA A 61 -3.26 11.56 -13.59
CA ALA A 61 -3.54 12.65 -14.51
C ALA A 61 -4.81 13.44 -14.14
N ASN A 62 -5.90 12.74 -13.78
CA ASN A 62 -7.14 13.37 -13.34
C ASN A 62 -6.99 14.08 -11.99
N TRP A 63 -6.17 13.53 -11.09
CA TRP A 63 -5.84 14.15 -9.81
C TRP A 63 -5.08 15.47 -10.01
N PHE A 64 -4.06 15.50 -10.87
CA PHE A 64 -3.35 16.73 -11.20
C PHE A 64 -4.23 17.75 -11.93
N ALA A 65 -5.14 17.29 -12.79
CA ALA A 65 -6.13 18.17 -13.42
C ALA A 65 -7.07 18.81 -12.38
N GLU A 66 -7.50 18.06 -11.36
CA GLU A 66 -8.33 18.59 -10.27
C GLU A 66 -7.57 19.58 -9.40
N ILE A 67 -6.30 19.32 -9.06
CA ILE A 67 -5.45 20.28 -8.34
C ILE A 67 -5.32 21.59 -9.12
N LYS A 68 -5.15 21.50 -10.44
CA LYS A 68 -5.08 22.69 -11.31
C LYS A 68 -6.41 23.44 -11.39
N ARG A 69 -7.54 22.72 -11.35
CA ARG A 69 -8.89 23.29 -11.44
C ARG A 69 -9.34 23.95 -10.13
N ASN A 70 -9.09 23.29 -9.00
CA ASN A 70 -9.52 23.69 -7.67
C ASN A 70 -8.32 23.65 -6.70
N PRO A 71 -7.40 24.64 -6.74
CA PRO A 71 -6.18 24.61 -5.93
C PRO A 71 -6.46 24.67 -4.42
N ASN A 72 -7.52 25.37 -4.00
CA ASN A 72 -7.84 25.54 -2.58
C ASN A 72 -8.47 24.28 -1.95
N ASN A 73 -9.22 23.49 -2.72
CA ASN A 73 -9.91 22.30 -2.20
C ASN A 73 -10.01 21.17 -3.26
N PRO A 74 -8.89 20.49 -3.57
CA PRO A 74 -8.90 19.37 -4.49
C PRO A 74 -9.60 18.17 -3.84
N SER A 75 -10.54 17.56 -4.57
CA SER A 75 -11.28 16.39 -4.06
C SER A 75 -10.97 15.14 -4.86
N LEU A 76 -10.52 14.10 -4.16
CA LEU A 76 -10.16 12.82 -4.78
C LEU A 76 -11.38 12.10 -5.36
N ILE A 77 -12.56 12.29 -4.76
CA ILE A 77 -13.83 11.72 -5.24
C ILE A 77 -14.17 12.26 -6.64
N ARG A 78 -13.95 13.56 -6.92
CA ARG A 78 -14.19 14.13 -8.25
C ARG A 78 -13.22 13.56 -9.29
N ALA A 79 -11.93 13.46 -8.96
CA ALA A 79 -10.93 12.85 -9.84
C ALA A 79 -11.27 11.37 -10.12
N THR A 80 -11.81 10.67 -9.14
CA THR A 80 -12.25 9.27 -9.24
C THR A 80 -13.46 9.12 -10.15
N LEU A 81 -14.49 9.95 -9.98
CA LEU A 81 -15.66 10.00 -10.86
C LEU A 81 -15.25 10.35 -12.30
N CYS A 82 -14.30 11.26 -12.50
CA CYS A 82 -13.75 11.57 -13.83
C CYS A 82 -13.00 10.38 -14.44
N THR A 83 -12.32 9.57 -13.62
CA THR A 83 -11.59 8.38 -14.07
C THR A 83 -12.55 7.28 -14.54
N MET A 84 -13.63 7.06 -13.79
CA MET A 84 -14.70 6.10 -14.10
C MET A 84 -15.67 6.58 -15.19
N ARG A 85 -15.77 7.90 -15.39
CA ARG A 85 -16.68 8.56 -16.34
C ARG A 85 -18.13 8.13 -16.11
N TRP A 86 -18.82 7.69 -17.16
CA TRP A 86 -20.22 7.28 -17.15
C TRP A 86 -20.44 5.82 -16.74
N LYS A 87 -19.38 5.05 -16.45
CA LYS A 87 -19.52 3.61 -16.16
C LYS A 87 -20.41 3.30 -14.96
N PRO A 88 -20.27 3.95 -13.77
CA PRO A 88 -21.16 3.69 -12.63
C PRO A 88 -22.63 3.99 -12.96
N PHE A 89 -22.88 5.09 -13.68
CA PHE A 89 -24.22 5.46 -14.13
C PHE A 89 -24.86 4.40 -15.04
N LEU A 90 -24.10 3.88 -16.01
CA LEU A 90 -24.56 2.80 -16.89
C LEU A 90 -24.87 1.51 -16.13
N ILE A 91 -24.11 1.19 -15.08
CA ILE A 91 -24.37 0.02 -14.23
C ILE A 91 -25.71 0.19 -13.51
N GLY A 92 -25.97 1.34 -12.89
CA GLY A 92 -27.25 1.53 -12.21
C GLY A 92 -28.44 1.55 -13.17
N LEU A 93 -28.26 2.03 -14.41
CA LEU A 93 -29.31 1.90 -15.45
C LEU A 93 -29.63 0.43 -15.77
N ILE A 94 -28.65 -0.46 -15.71
CA ILE A 94 -28.85 -1.91 -15.88
C ILE A 94 -29.58 -2.53 -14.67
N LEU A 95 -29.42 -1.98 -13.46
CA LEU A 95 -30.06 -2.46 -12.24
C LEU A 95 -31.54 -2.07 -12.12
N ILE A 96 -31.96 -0.96 -12.73
CA ILE A 96 -33.35 -0.48 -12.66
C ILE A 96 -34.37 -1.56 -13.08
N PRO A 97 -34.24 -2.25 -14.23
CA PRO A 97 -35.16 -3.33 -14.61
C PRO A 97 -35.26 -4.47 -13.59
N SER A 98 -34.16 -4.85 -12.93
CA SER A 98 -34.22 -5.90 -11.90
C SER A 98 -35.05 -5.48 -10.68
N GLU A 99 -35.05 -4.20 -10.33
CA GLU A 99 -35.89 -3.70 -9.24
C GLU A 99 -37.38 -3.71 -9.62
N PHE A 100 -37.72 -3.35 -10.86
CA PHE A 100 -39.09 -3.50 -11.35
C PHE A 100 -39.55 -4.96 -11.33
N PHE A 101 -38.68 -5.91 -11.71
CA PHE A 101 -38.99 -7.33 -11.64
C PHE A 101 -39.23 -7.81 -10.20
N ASN A 102 -38.48 -7.30 -9.22
CA ASN A 102 -38.69 -7.59 -7.81
C ASN A 102 -40.07 -7.11 -7.31
N ILE A 103 -40.61 -6.01 -7.85
CA ILE A 103 -41.96 -5.50 -7.51
C ILE A 103 -43.07 -6.30 -8.22
N ILE A 104 -42.86 -6.67 -9.49
CA ILE A 104 -43.85 -7.37 -10.32
C ILE A 104 -44.04 -8.82 -9.83
N GLN A 105 -42.99 -9.47 -9.33
CA GLN A 105 -43.04 -10.88 -8.93
C GLN A 105 -44.07 -11.18 -7.82
N PRO A 106 -44.16 -10.41 -6.71
CA PRO A 106 -45.23 -10.53 -5.72
C PRO A 106 -46.63 -10.28 -6.29
N LEU A 107 -46.80 -9.30 -7.19
CA LEU A 107 -48.11 -9.01 -7.80
C LEU A 107 -48.63 -10.19 -8.63
N LEU A 108 -47.74 -10.81 -9.42
CA LEU A 108 -48.08 -12.02 -10.18
C LEU A 108 -48.44 -13.19 -9.26
N LEU A 109 -47.78 -13.32 -8.12
CA LEU A 109 -48.13 -14.31 -7.11
C LEU A 109 -49.52 -14.02 -6.50
N THR A 110 -49.86 -12.76 -6.23
CA THR A 110 -51.20 -12.37 -5.77
C THR A 110 -52.28 -12.74 -6.80
N PHE A 111 -52.04 -12.50 -8.10
CA PHE A 111 -52.96 -12.91 -9.15
C PHE A 111 -53.08 -14.44 -9.27
N LEU A 112 -51.98 -15.17 -9.07
CA LEU A 112 -51.99 -16.63 -9.03
C LEU A 112 -52.79 -17.15 -7.83
N MET A 113 -52.69 -16.52 -6.67
CA MET A 113 -53.46 -16.93 -5.49
C MET A 113 -54.97 -16.81 -5.71
N ARG A 114 -55.42 -15.80 -6.48
CA ARG A 114 -56.84 -15.61 -6.84
C ARG A 114 -57.42 -16.77 -7.67
N PHE A 115 -56.58 -17.52 -8.38
CA PHE A 115 -57.01 -18.74 -9.09
C PHE A 115 -57.48 -19.82 -8.11
N PHE A 116 -56.85 -19.93 -6.92
CA PHE A 116 -57.18 -20.92 -5.91
C PHE A 116 -58.38 -20.53 -5.02
N GLU A 117 -59.05 -19.40 -5.29
CA GLU A 117 -60.28 -19.03 -4.58
C GLU A 117 -61.49 -19.87 -5.04
N PRO A 118 -62.42 -20.26 -4.13
CA PRO A 118 -63.53 -21.18 -4.44
C PRO A 118 -64.50 -20.72 -5.55
N CYS A 119 -64.54 -19.42 -5.88
CA CYS A 119 -65.42 -18.84 -6.90
C CYS A 119 -64.64 -18.23 -8.09
N SER A 120 -63.41 -18.69 -8.35
CA SER A 120 -62.61 -18.17 -9.46
C SER A 120 -63.17 -18.64 -10.82
N THR A 121 -63.38 -17.69 -11.74
CA THR A 121 -63.78 -17.97 -13.14
C THR A 121 -62.57 -18.06 -14.07
N MET A 122 -61.36 -18.14 -13.51
CA MET A 122 -60.11 -18.10 -14.28
C MET A 122 -59.83 -19.47 -14.90
N PRO A 123 -59.63 -19.56 -16.24
CA PRO A 123 -59.35 -20.84 -16.88
C PRO A 123 -57.88 -21.26 -16.69
N ALA A 124 -57.62 -22.57 -16.65
CA ALA A 124 -56.33 -23.16 -16.26
C ALA A 124 -55.10 -22.68 -17.06
N TRP A 125 -55.28 -22.32 -18.33
CA TRP A 125 -54.17 -21.83 -19.17
C TRP A 125 -53.62 -20.47 -18.71
N HIS A 126 -54.47 -19.59 -18.13
CA HIS A 126 -54.02 -18.31 -17.56
C HIS A 126 -53.16 -18.55 -16.32
N ALA A 127 -53.50 -19.54 -15.48
CA ALA A 127 -52.71 -19.89 -14.30
C ALA A 127 -51.32 -20.40 -14.69
N TRP A 128 -51.23 -21.29 -15.69
CA TRP A 128 -49.94 -21.73 -16.23
C TRP A 128 -49.12 -20.59 -16.82
N LEU A 129 -49.76 -19.64 -17.51
CA LEU A 129 -49.08 -18.45 -18.03
C LEU A 129 -48.52 -17.57 -16.91
N LEU A 130 -49.27 -17.36 -15.81
CA LEU A 130 -48.79 -16.63 -14.64
C LEU A 130 -47.58 -17.32 -14.00
N VAL A 131 -47.61 -18.65 -13.83
CA VAL A 131 -46.48 -19.45 -13.30
C VAL A 131 -45.25 -19.37 -14.20
N MET A 132 -45.42 -19.50 -15.52
CA MET A 132 -44.30 -19.38 -16.46
C MET A 132 -43.72 -17.96 -16.47
N SER A 133 -44.57 -16.94 -16.30
CA SER A 133 -44.16 -15.55 -16.23
C SER A 133 -43.36 -15.25 -14.96
N THR A 134 -43.77 -15.78 -13.80
CA THR A 134 -43.00 -15.60 -12.54
C THR A 134 -41.63 -16.25 -12.61
N ILE A 135 -41.53 -17.47 -13.15
CA ILE A 135 -40.24 -18.16 -13.35
C ILE A 135 -39.35 -17.39 -14.33
N PHE A 136 -39.92 -16.91 -15.45
CA PHE A 136 -39.17 -16.17 -16.45
C PHE A 136 -38.65 -14.82 -15.92
N ILE A 137 -39.47 -14.09 -15.17
CA ILE A 137 -39.08 -12.81 -14.54
C ILE A 137 -37.99 -13.05 -13.49
N ALA A 138 -38.11 -14.09 -12.66
CA ALA A 138 -37.08 -14.45 -11.68
C ALA A 138 -35.73 -14.80 -12.36
N PHE A 139 -35.77 -15.54 -13.48
CA PHE A 139 -34.58 -15.85 -14.26
C PHE A 139 -33.95 -14.59 -14.86
N CYS A 140 -34.75 -13.71 -15.48
CA CYS A 140 -34.27 -12.46 -16.05
C CYS A 140 -33.66 -11.54 -14.99
N SER A 141 -34.32 -11.38 -13.84
CA SER A 141 -33.79 -10.62 -12.71
C SER A 141 -32.45 -11.18 -12.24
N SER A 142 -32.34 -12.51 -12.09
CA SER A 142 -31.10 -13.17 -11.68
C SER A 142 -29.94 -12.93 -12.65
N VAL A 143 -30.20 -13.00 -13.96
CA VAL A 143 -29.17 -12.75 -14.99
C VAL A 143 -28.70 -11.29 -14.96
N ILE A 144 -29.63 -10.33 -14.82
CA ILE A 144 -29.32 -8.91 -14.76
C ILE A 144 -28.49 -8.58 -13.52
N VAL A 145 -28.93 -9.02 -12.33
CA VAL A 145 -28.23 -8.77 -11.07
C VAL A 145 -26.84 -9.38 -11.08
N ASN A 146 -26.68 -10.62 -11.56
CA ASN A 146 -25.37 -11.27 -11.64
C ASN A 146 -24.42 -10.55 -12.62
N TYR A 147 -24.93 -10.12 -13.77
CA TYR A 147 -24.14 -9.34 -14.71
C TYR A 147 -23.72 -7.98 -14.14
N ALA A 148 -24.65 -7.26 -13.50
CA ALA A 148 -24.37 -5.99 -12.83
C ALA A 148 -23.36 -6.15 -11.69
N PHE A 149 -23.47 -7.22 -10.90
CA PHE A 149 -22.51 -7.58 -9.85
C PHE A 149 -21.10 -7.75 -10.42
N PHE A 150 -20.95 -8.53 -11.49
CA PHE A 150 -19.66 -8.74 -12.15
C PHE A 150 -19.03 -7.44 -12.67
N VAL A 151 -19.79 -6.61 -13.36
CA VAL A 151 -19.28 -5.33 -13.91
C VAL A 151 -18.91 -4.37 -12.79
N THR A 152 -19.70 -4.30 -11.71
CA THR A 152 -19.43 -3.46 -10.55
C THR A 152 -18.15 -3.88 -9.84
N ASN A 153 -17.97 -5.17 -9.57
CA ASN A 153 -16.75 -5.68 -8.92
C ASN A 153 -15.51 -5.49 -9.78
N THR A 154 -15.64 -5.63 -11.11
CA THR A 154 -14.53 -5.33 -12.03
C THR A 154 -14.12 -3.86 -11.92
N LEU A 155 -15.08 -2.94 -11.92
CA LEU A 155 -14.81 -1.51 -11.76
C LEU A 155 -14.23 -1.18 -10.37
N ALA A 156 -14.75 -1.81 -9.32
CA ALA A 156 -14.29 -1.63 -7.95
C ALA A 156 -12.83 -2.10 -7.79
N LEU A 157 -12.49 -3.26 -8.36
CA LEU A 157 -11.12 -3.79 -8.40
C LEU A 157 -10.18 -2.87 -9.18
N GLN A 158 -10.62 -2.35 -10.33
CA GLN A 158 -9.83 -1.37 -11.11
C GLN A 158 -9.51 -0.12 -10.27
N MET A 159 -10.49 0.39 -9.52
CA MET A 159 -10.28 1.55 -8.66
C MET A 159 -9.34 1.25 -7.50
N ARG A 160 -9.50 0.10 -6.82
CA ARG A 160 -8.59 -0.34 -5.75
C ARG A 160 -7.14 -0.38 -6.23
N VAL A 161 -6.89 -1.00 -7.39
CA VAL A 161 -5.56 -1.06 -8.02
C VAL A 161 -5.03 0.35 -8.31
N ALA A 162 -5.86 1.24 -8.87
CA ALA A 162 -5.47 2.61 -9.16
C ALA A 162 -5.07 3.38 -7.89
N TYR A 163 -5.84 3.25 -6.80
CA TYR A 163 -5.53 3.87 -5.51
C TYR A 163 -4.26 3.30 -4.88
N SER A 164 -4.09 1.99 -4.84
CA SER A 164 -2.87 1.36 -4.31
C SER A 164 -1.62 1.83 -5.07
N GLY A 165 -1.70 1.94 -6.40
CA GLY A 165 -0.61 2.49 -7.21
C GLY A 165 -0.35 3.98 -6.95
N LEU A 166 -1.40 4.79 -6.78
CA LEU A 166 -1.27 6.23 -6.49
C LEU A 166 -0.63 6.46 -5.11
N ILE A 167 -1.07 5.71 -4.09
CA ILE A 167 -0.51 5.72 -2.74
C ILE A 167 0.96 5.32 -2.80
N PHE A 168 1.29 4.22 -3.48
CA PHE A 168 2.68 3.76 -3.61
C PHE A 168 3.58 4.82 -4.28
N ARG A 169 3.13 5.44 -5.38
CA ARG A 169 3.87 6.53 -6.03
C ARG A 169 4.03 7.76 -5.13
N LYS A 170 3.02 8.08 -4.32
CA LYS A 170 3.09 9.18 -3.36
C LYS A 170 4.10 8.87 -2.26
N LEU A 171 4.08 7.67 -1.69
CA LEU A 171 5.02 7.23 -0.65
C LEU A 171 6.48 7.36 -1.12
N LEU A 172 6.78 6.96 -2.35
CA LEU A 172 8.12 7.10 -2.95
C LEU A 172 8.57 8.56 -3.16
N ARG A 173 7.68 9.54 -3.06
CA ARG A 173 7.95 10.97 -3.26
C ARG A 173 7.70 11.80 -2.00
N LEU A 174 7.38 11.18 -0.87
CA LEU A 174 7.23 11.89 0.40
C LEU A 174 8.59 12.36 0.91
N SER A 175 8.63 13.53 1.53
CA SER A 175 9.80 13.99 2.27
C SER A 175 10.07 13.06 3.45
N SER A 176 11.33 12.88 3.84
CA SER A 176 11.72 12.03 4.98
C SER A 176 11.00 12.40 6.29
N HIS A 177 10.74 13.69 6.52
CA HIS A 177 9.99 14.14 7.70
C HIS A 177 8.53 13.62 7.71
N ALA A 178 7.78 13.88 6.63
CA ALA A 178 6.42 13.36 6.49
C ALA A 178 6.39 11.82 6.44
N PHE A 179 7.38 11.18 5.83
CA PHE A 179 7.45 9.72 5.76
C PHE A 179 7.68 9.10 7.14
N ASN A 180 8.62 9.64 7.94
CA ASN A 180 8.90 9.15 9.28
C ASN A 180 7.77 9.44 10.29
N SER A 181 6.89 10.40 9.99
CA SER A 181 5.69 10.67 10.81
C SER A 181 4.61 9.60 10.64
N ILE A 182 4.62 8.87 9.52
CA ILE A 182 3.67 7.81 9.22
C ILE A 182 4.30 6.48 9.65
N SER A 183 3.61 5.74 10.51
CA SER A 183 4.09 4.41 10.89
C SER A 183 4.01 3.43 9.72
N SER A 184 4.92 2.46 9.67
CA SER A 184 4.87 1.40 8.66
C SER A 184 3.56 0.60 8.74
N GLY A 185 2.97 0.46 9.94
CA GLY A 185 1.67 -0.18 10.17
C GLY A 185 0.49 0.61 9.59
N GLU A 186 0.52 1.94 9.65
CA GLU A 186 -0.50 2.77 9.00
C GLU A 186 -0.45 2.62 7.47
N ILE A 187 0.76 2.56 6.89
CA ILE A 187 0.92 2.36 5.44
C ILE A 187 0.37 0.99 5.01
N THR A 188 0.68 -0.07 5.76
CA THR A 188 0.17 -1.40 5.45
C THR A 188 -1.34 -1.45 5.59
N ASN A 189 -1.90 -0.86 6.65
CA ASN A 189 -3.34 -0.80 6.86
C ASN A 189 -4.06 0.02 5.77
N LEU A 190 -3.49 1.15 5.35
CA LEU A 190 -4.02 1.96 4.25
C LEU A 190 -4.10 1.17 2.94
N LEU A 191 -3.07 0.37 2.65
CA LEU A 191 -3.01 -0.45 1.44
C LEU A 191 -3.84 -1.75 1.52
N SER A 192 -3.97 -2.36 2.71
CA SER A 192 -4.66 -3.65 2.88
C SER A 192 -6.14 -3.51 3.25
N ASN A 193 -6.50 -2.54 4.10
CA ASN A 193 -7.84 -2.38 4.65
C ASN A 193 -8.60 -1.21 4.00
N ASP A 194 -7.98 -0.03 3.90
CA ASP A 194 -8.73 1.13 3.39
C ASP A 194 -8.97 1.00 1.88
N ALA A 195 -7.97 0.52 1.13
CA ALA A 195 -8.13 0.23 -0.29
C ALA A 195 -9.18 -0.87 -0.58
N THR A 196 -9.38 -1.82 0.35
CA THR A 196 -10.44 -2.84 0.21
C THR A 196 -11.81 -2.31 0.60
N GLN A 197 -11.90 -1.39 1.56
CA GLN A 197 -13.18 -0.74 1.88
C GLN A 197 -13.71 0.11 0.72
N ILE A 198 -12.84 0.73 -0.08
CA ILE A 198 -13.23 1.45 -1.31
C ILE A 198 -13.94 0.51 -2.31
N GLU A 199 -13.47 -0.73 -2.41
CA GLU A 199 -14.08 -1.75 -3.26
C GLU A 199 -15.54 -2.01 -2.84
N MET A 200 -15.79 -2.16 -1.53
CA MET A 200 -17.14 -2.32 -0.99
C MET A 200 -17.99 -1.06 -1.16
N ALA A 201 -17.42 0.14 -0.96
CA ALA A 201 -18.16 1.39 -1.10
C ALA A 201 -18.69 1.61 -2.53
N LEU A 202 -17.89 1.28 -3.54
CA LEU A 202 -18.29 1.37 -4.96
C LEU A 202 -19.39 0.36 -5.32
N PHE A 203 -19.53 -0.72 -4.57
CA PHE A 203 -20.64 -1.65 -4.73
C PHE A 203 -21.96 -1.01 -4.29
N PHE A 204 -21.98 -0.36 -3.12
CA PHE A 204 -23.20 0.21 -2.54
C PHE A 204 -23.63 1.54 -3.17
N ILE A 205 -22.73 2.29 -3.82
CA ILE A 205 -23.06 3.61 -4.37
C ILE A 205 -24.18 3.58 -5.41
N ASN A 206 -24.26 2.51 -6.20
CA ASN A 206 -25.31 2.38 -7.21
C ASN A 206 -26.67 2.11 -6.58
N TYR A 207 -26.71 1.32 -5.49
CA TYR A 207 -27.94 1.07 -4.75
C TYR A 207 -28.51 2.33 -4.09
N LEU A 208 -27.65 3.29 -3.71
CA LEU A 208 -28.09 4.51 -3.03
C LEU A 208 -29.03 5.36 -3.91
N TRP A 209 -28.69 5.53 -5.19
CA TRP A 209 -29.51 6.36 -6.10
C TRP A 209 -30.58 5.56 -6.85
N THR A 210 -30.37 4.27 -7.13
CA THR A 210 -31.46 3.44 -7.67
C THR A 210 -32.59 3.29 -6.65
N PHE A 211 -32.25 3.25 -5.35
CA PHE A 211 -33.23 3.31 -4.28
C PHE A 211 -33.95 4.65 -4.22
N LEU A 212 -33.21 5.78 -4.27
CA LEU A 212 -33.83 7.11 -4.27
C LEU A 212 -34.82 7.29 -5.43
N LEU A 213 -34.48 6.78 -6.61
CA LEU A 213 -35.33 6.85 -7.80
C LEU A 213 -36.63 6.02 -7.67
N LEU A 214 -36.63 4.95 -6.88
CA LEU A 214 -37.83 4.18 -6.57
C LEU A 214 -38.71 4.89 -5.52
N ASP A 215 -38.10 5.62 -4.59
CA ASP A 215 -38.78 6.36 -3.52
C ASP A 215 -39.32 7.73 -4.00
N GLU A 216 -38.75 8.29 -5.07
CA GLU A 216 -39.18 9.58 -5.64
C GLU A 216 -40.53 9.50 -6.39
N SER A 217 -41.06 8.28 -6.62
CA SER A 217 -42.45 8.08 -7.08
C SER A 217 -43.50 8.50 -6.03
N GLU A 218 -43.12 8.74 -4.76
CA GLU A 218 -44.03 9.15 -3.68
C GLU A 218 -43.73 10.55 -3.11
N ARG A 219 -42.74 11.27 -3.65
CA ARG A 219 -42.28 12.55 -3.07
C ARG A 219 -42.43 13.76 -3.98
N ASP A 220 -43.52 13.82 -4.74
CA ASP A 220 -44.07 15.11 -5.17
C ASP A 220 -44.78 15.78 -3.99
N ASN A 221 -44.00 16.47 -3.14
CA ASN A 221 -44.39 17.69 -2.44
C ASN A 221 -43.30 18.15 -1.47
N ARG A 222 -42.47 19.09 -1.95
CA ARG A 222 -42.03 20.34 -1.28
C ARG A 222 -40.63 20.71 -1.72
N LEU A 223 -40.57 21.61 -2.69
CA LEU A 223 -39.40 22.43 -2.97
C LEU A 223 -39.33 23.64 -2.04
N LEU A 224 -38.10 24.14 -1.92
CA LEU A 224 -37.64 25.47 -1.52
C LEU A 224 -37.34 25.71 -0.02
N SER A 225 -36.05 25.69 0.31
CA SER A 225 -35.34 26.94 0.61
C SER A 225 -33.81 26.84 0.48
N ARG A 226 -33.28 27.77 -0.34
CA ARG A 226 -31.98 28.51 -0.30
C ARG A 226 -31.27 28.55 1.07
N SER A 227 -29.99 28.87 1.25
CA SER A 227 -28.78 29.13 0.45
C SER A 227 -27.67 29.63 1.41
N HIS A 228 -26.39 29.42 1.08
CA HIS A 228 -25.17 30.05 1.64
C HIS A 228 -24.83 29.73 3.12
N SER A 229 -23.58 29.58 3.56
CA SER A 229 -22.38 30.38 3.28
C SER A 229 -21.07 29.64 3.61
N GLU A 230 -20.01 30.05 2.91
CA GLU A 230 -18.58 29.77 3.13
C GLU A 230 -18.04 30.34 4.45
N LEU A 231 -16.93 29.76 4.95
CA LEU A 231 -15.84 30.32 5.80
C LEU A 231 -15.08 29.11 6.39
N GLY A 232 -13.75 28.99 6.45
CA GLY A 232 -12.61 29.83 6.10
C GLY A 232 -11.36 29.02 6.49
N TYR A 233 -10.29 29.11 5.70
CA TYR A 233 -9.02 28.43 5.92
C TYR A 233 -8.18 29.18 6.96
N ILE A 234 -7.48 28.45 7.83
CA ILE A 234 -6.44 28.99 8.72
C ILE A 234 -5.09 28.60 8.12
N GLU A 235 -4.37 29.59 7.59
CA GLU A 235 -2.95 29.51 7.22
C GLU A 235 -2.09 29.58 8.49
N GLN A 236 -1.11 28.68 8.60
CA GLN A 236 -0.01 28.78 9.56
C GLN A 236 1.26 29.14 8.78
N ASN A 237 1.83 30.31 9.08
CA ASN A 237 3.15 30.75 8.63
C ASN A 237 4.09 30.74 9.84
N GLU A 238 5.30 30.20 9.68
CA GLU A 238 6.46 30.54 10.51
C GLU A 238 7.72 30.71 9.64
N PRO A 239 8.71 31.53 10.07
CA PRO A 239 9.78 32.06 9.22
C PRO A 239 11.10 31.28 9.36
N PRO A 240 12.11 31.52 8.49
CA PRO A 240 13.49 31.26 8.85
C PRO A 240 14.41 32.48 8.74
N ILE A 241 15.43 32.48 9.60
CA ILE A 241 16.52 33.46 9.73
C ILE A 241 17.84 32.79 9.30
N VAL A 242 18.44 33.37 8.24
CA VAL A 242 19.85 33.63 7.85
C VAL A 242 21.01 32.84 8.49
N THR A 243 21.89 32.25 7.66
CA THR A 243 23.31 32.68 7.38
C THR A 243 24.17 31.64 6.64
N ASN A 244 24.97 32.17 5.72
CA ASN A 244 25.83 31.50 4.73
C ASN A 244 27.15 30.95 5.31
N ASN A 245 27.71 29.93 4.64
CA ASN A 245 29.11 29.96 4.17
C ASN A 245 29.38 28.91 3.07
N GLN A 246 30.16 29.31 2.05
CA GLN A 246 30.56 28.50 0.90
C GLN A 246 31.89 27.80 1.15
N THR A 247 32.05 26.57 0.64
CA THR A 247 33.38 26.00 0.30
C THR A 247 33.29 25.06 -0.90
N GLN A 248 34.32 25.11 -1.76
CA GLN A 248 34.52 24.27 -2.95
C GLN A 248 35.40 23.04 -2.64
N SER A 249 35.14 21.97 -3.40
CA SER A 249 35.70 20.60 -3.38
C SER A 249 37.23 20.46 -3.65
N PRO A 250 37.84 19.25 -3.62
CA PRO A 250 37.28 17.92 -3.31
C PRO A 250 38.02 17.13 -2.21
N LYS A 251 37.39 16.00 -1.86
CA LYS A 251 37.75 14.94 -0.89
C LYS A 251 37.88 15.40 0.56
N VAL A 252 36.82 15.11 1.29
CA VAL A 252 36.68 15.32 2.73
C VAL A 252 36.25 14.01 3.37
N ILE A 253 36.98 13.57 4.38
CA ILE A 253 36.60 12.50 5.30
C ILE A 253 36.18 13.18 6.60
N CYS A 254 34.90 13.17 6.93
CA CYS A 254 34.42 13.78 8.17
C CYS A 254 34.54 12.78 9.30
N ASN A 255 35.29 13.11 10.36
CA ASN A 255 35.21 12.40 11.62
C ASN A 255 35.06 13.42 12.73
N LEU A 256 33.96 13.32 13.49
CA LEU A 256 33.86 14.01 14.78
C LEU A 256 32.95 13.32 15.80
N LYS A 257 33.14 13.71 17.06
CA LYS A 257 32.51 13.18 18.27
C LYS A 257 31.01 13.52 18.35
N ARG A 258 30.27 12.53 18.85
CA ARG A 258 29.18 12.68 19.84
C ARG A 258 27.81 13.24 19.42
N ALA A 259 27.31 12.85 18.26
CA ALA A 259 25.88 12.58 18.02
C ALA A 259 25.77 11.77 16.72
N GLN A 260 25.27 10.54 16.78
CA GLN A 260 25.14 9.69 15.57
C GLN A 260 24.19 10.32 14.53
N TRP A 261 23.24 11.15 14.98
CA TRP A 261 22.21 11.74 14.12
C TRP A 261 22.71 12.89 13.22
N GLU A 262 23.78 13.60 13.58
CA GLU A 262 24.21 14.82 12.86
C GLU A 262 25.00 14.52 11.58
N LYS A 263 25.78 13.44 11.56
CA LYS A 263 26.68 13.11 10.44
C LYS A 263 25.93 12.57 9.24
N SER A 264 25.02 11.63 9.50
CA SER A 264 24.13 11.08 8.49
C SER A 264 23.22 12.17 7.91
N SER A 265 22.79 13.13 8.74
CA SER A 265 22.00 14.29 8.30
C SER A 265 22.73 15.15 7.26
N LEU A 266 24.06 15.29 7.35
CA LEU A 266 24.84 15.99 6.32
C LEU A 266 24.80 15.24 4.98
N LEU A 267 24.97 13.92 5.00
CA LEU A 267 24.89 13.09 3.78
C LEU A 267 23.48 13.13 3.20
N GLN A 268 22.44 13.03 4.03
CA GLN A 268 21.04 13.13 3.62
C GLN A 268 20.68 14.51 3.04
N THR A 269 21.35 15.57 3.51
CA THR A 269 21.22 16.91 2.91
C THR A 269 21.87 16.96 1.53
N LEU A 270 23.02 16.31 1.35
CA LEU A 270 23.71 16.22 0.06
C LEU A 270 22.92 15.38 -0.96
N THR A 271 22.27 14.28 -0.52
CA THR A 271 21.40 13.47 -1.38
C THR A 271 20.07 14.15 -1.73
N GLY A 272 19.69 15.19 -0.98
CA GLY A 272 18.42 15.92 -1.16
C GLY A 272 17.24 15.29 -0.44
N GLU A 273 17.46 14.37 0.50
CA GLU A 273 16.42 13.78 1.35
C GLU A 273 15.92 14.77 2.41
N ILE A 274 16.83 15.58 2.97
CA ILE A 274 16.50 16.67 3.89
C ILE A 274 16.41 17.98 3.11
N ALA A 275 15.28 18.67 3.24
CA ALA A 275 15.07 19.98 2.63
C ALA A 275 15.97 21.03 3.29
N ILE A 276 16.61 21.85 2.47
CA ILE A 276 17.46 22.95 2.92
C ILE A 276 16.56 24.16 3.17
N PHE A 277 16.57 24.69 4.40
CA PHE A 277 15.82 25.90 4.75
C PHE A 277 16.46 27.17 4.15
N ASP A 278 17.78 27.28 4.21
CA ASP A 278 18.55 28.40 3.66
C ASP A 278 19.90 27.91 3.11
N GLY A 279 20.39 28.59 2.06
CA GLY A 279 21.61 28.21 1.33
C GLY A 279 21.36 27.43 0.04
N LYS A 280 22.45 27.07 -0.65
CA LYS A 280 22.42 26.31 -1.91
C LYS A 280 23.47 25.22 -1.89
N VAL A 281 23.02 23.97 -2.01
CA VAL A 281 23.89 22.82 -2.26
C VAL A 281 23.79 22.46 -3.74
N ARG A 282 24.94 22.23 -4.39
CA ARG A 282 25.01 21.77 -5.78
C ARG A 282 26.01 20.64 -5.88
N MET A 283 25.54 19.44 -6.22
CA MET A 283 26.39 18.32 -6.61
C MET A 283 26.35 18.19 -8.14
N HIS A 284 27.51 18.07 -8.77
CA HIS A 284 27.62 17.87 -10.22
C HIS A 284 28.12 16.45 -10.49
N GLY A 285 27.37 15.70 -11.29
CA GLY A 285 27.69 14.30 -11.62
C GLY A 285 26.76 13.30 -10.93
N SER A 286 27.02 12.03 -11.19
CA SER A 286 26.31 10.91 -10.58
C SER A 286 26.87 10.61 -9.19
N PHE A 287 26.01 10.23 -8.25
CA PHE A 287 26.46 9.85 -6.90
C PHE A 287 25.94 8.46 -6.49
N CYS A 288 26.67 7.84 -5.57
CA CYS A 288 26.27 6.63 -4.86
C CYS A 288 26.20 6.92 -3.36
N TYR A 289 25.22 6.32 -2.69
CA TYR A 289 25.06 6.39 -1.24
C TYR A 289 25.12 4.99 -0.65
N VAL A 290 25.94 4.82 0.38
CA VAL A 290 26.02 3.61 1.20
C VAL A 290 25.51 3.98 2.59
N PRO A 291 24.28 3.57 2.96
CA PRO A 291 23.72 3.87 4.28
C PRO A 291 24.42 3.08 5.39
N GLN A 292 24.35 3.62 6.60
CA GLN A 292 24.85 2.98 7.83
C GLN A 292 24.18 1.62 8.06
N GLU A 293 22.85 1.55 7.93
CA GLU A 293 22.12 0.29 7.93
C GLU A 293 22.04 -0.30 6.53
N SER A 294 22.68 -1.45 6.33
CA SER A 294 22.75 -2.09 5.01
C SER A 294 21.44 -2.77 4.62
N TRP A 295 20.82 -2.26 3.55
CA TRP A 295 19.62 -2.85 2.97
C TRP A 295 19.93 -3.86 1.85
N ILE A 296 19.29 -5.03 1.91
CA ILE A 296 19.43 -6.12 0.95
C ILE A 296 18.04 -6.51 0.42
N PHE A 297 17.92 -6.63 -0.90
CA PHE A 297 16.69 -7.10 -1.56
C PHE A 297 16.54 -8.61 -1.41
N SER A 298 15.30 -9.08 -1.28
CA SER A 298 14.92 -10.50 -1.27
C SER A 298 15.16 -11.18 -2.63
N SER A 299 16.43 -11.34 -2.99
CA SER A 299 16.89 -11.92 -4.26
C SER A 299 18.27 -12.55 -4.08
N THR A 300 18.98 -12.86 -5.16
CA THR A 300 20.34 -13.39 -5.10
C THR A 300 21.35 -12.32 -4.70
N ILE A 301 22.52 -12.71 -4.19
CA ILE A 301 23.61 -11.76 -3.90
C ILE A 301 24.08 -11.06 -5.18
N LYS A 302 24.24 -11.82 -6.27
CA LYS A 302 24.57 -11.29 -7.60
C LYS A 302 23.62 -10.19 -8.04
N THR A 303 22.31 -10.42 -7.98
CA THR A 303 21.31 -9.41 -8.34
C THR A 303 21.35 -8.18 -7.43
N ASN A 304 21.68 -8.36 -6.15
CA ASN A 304 21.84 -7.27 -5.19
C ASN A 304 23.04 -6.37 -5.53
N ILE A 305 24.16 -6.95 -5.99
CA ILE A 305 25.35 -6.22 -6.42
C ILE A 305 25.11 -5.52 -7.77
N LEU A 306 24.52 -6.23 -8.74
CA LEU A 306 24.25 -5.69 -10.07
C LEU A 306 23.25 -4.53 -10.06
N PHE A 307 22.23 -4.61 -9.21
CA PHE A 307 21.26 -3.54 -8.98
C PHE A 307 20.64 -2.97 -10.27
N GLY A 308 20.22 -3.87 -11.17
CA GLY A 308 19.63 -3.52 -12.47
C GLY A 308 20.62 -3.16 -13.57
N LYS A 309 21.94 -3.20 -13.33
CA LYS A 309 22.95 -3.13 -14.39
C LYS A 309 23.18 -4.50 -15.04
N ALA A 310 23.63 -4.48 -16.29
CA ALA A 310 24.04 -5.68 -17.01
C ALA A 310 25.24 -6.35 -16.32
N TYR A 311 25.31 -7.67 -16.41
CA TYR A 311 26.39 -8.45 -15.82
C TYR A 311 27.65 -8.38 -16.70
N ASP A 312 28.65 -7.67 -16.20
CA ASP A 312 30.04 -7.68 -16.66
C ASP A 312 30.89 -8.54 -15.71
N ARG A 313 31.48 -9.62 -16.23
CA ARG A 313 32.27 -10.60 -15.50
C ARG A 313 33.54 -9.99 -14.89
N ASP A 314 34.27 -9.19 -15.66
CA ASP A 314 35.57 -8.65 -15.26
C ASP A 314 35.40 -7.54 -14.22
N LEU A 315 34.39 -6.69 -14.41
CA LEU A 315 34.01 -5.69 -13.41
C LEU A 315 33.52 -6.36 -12.12
N PHE A 316 32.68 -7.39 -12.23
CA PHE A 316 32.13 -8.08 -11.07
C PHE A 316 33.23 -8.74 -10.24
N HIS A 317 34.14 -9.47 -10.87
CA HIS A 317 35.27 -10.10 -10.18
C HIS A 317 36.16 -9.06 -9.47
N ARG A 318 36.47 -7.93 -10.13
CA ARG A 318 37.25 -6.84 -9.51
C ARG A 318 36.55 -6.25 -8.28
N VAL A 319 35.24 -6.05 -8.35
CA VAL A 319 34.45 -5.51 -7.23
C VAL A 319 34.42 -6.50 -6.07
N VAL A 320 34.13 -7.78 -6.33
CA VAL A 320 34.08 -8.84 -5.30
C VAL A 320 35.42 -8.95 -4.57
N GLN A 321 36.52 -8.92 -5.33
CA GLN A 321 37.87 -8.93 -4.77
C GLN A 321 38.15 -7.67 -3.94
N ALA A 322 37.75 -6.48 -4.42
CA ALA A 322 37.93 -5.24 -3.67
C ALA A 322 37.16 -5.23 -2.35
N THR A 323 35.99 -5.89 -2.31
CA THR A 323 35.15 -5.98 -1.11
C THR A 323 35.43 -7.19 -0.22
N ALA A 324 36.40 -8.05 -0.55
CA ALA A 324 36.68 -9.30 0.16
C ALA A 324 35.44 -10.22 0.29
N LEU A 325 34.58 -10.25 -0.73
CA LEU A 325 33.42 -11.16 -0.77
C LEU A 325 33.79 -12.58 -1.26
N ASP A 326 34.97 -12.75 -1.87
CA ASP A 326 35.43 -14.06 -2.38
C ASP A 326 35.40 -15.15 -1.30
N THR A 327 35.85 -14.82 -0.09
CA THR A 327 35.85 -15.75 1.04
C THR A 327 34.45 -16.10 1.50
N ASP A 328 33.51 -15.15 1.42
CA ASP A 328 32.10 -15.42 1.78
C ASP A 328 31.45 -16.35 0.75
N PHE A 329 31.72 -16.18 -0.54
CA PHE A 329 31.15 -17.04 -1.59
C PHE A 329 31.57 -18.49 -1.45
N THR A 330 32.81 -18.78 -1.03
CA THR A 330 33.25 -20.17 -0.78
C THR A 330 32.49 -20.87 0.34
N GLN A 331 31.86 -20.11 1.26
CA GLN A 331 31.11 -20.66 2.39
C GLN A 331 29.61 -20.80 2.07
N LEU A 332 29.12 -20.15 1.01
CA LEU A 332 27.72 -20.13 0.65
C LEU A 332 27.38 -21.27 -0.33
N PRO A 333 26.24 -21.96 -0.18
CA PRO A 333 25.93 -23.18 -0.91
C PRO A 333 25.83 -22.97 -2.44
N ASN A 334 25.41 -21.78 -2.89
CA ASN A 334 25.28 -21.43 -4.31
C ASN A 334 26.13 -20.20 -4.68
N GLU A 335 27.20 -19.93 -3.93
CA GLU A 335 28.12 -18.81 -4.15
C GLU A 335 27.35 -17.48 -4.36
N GLU A 336 27.58 -16.76 -5.48
CA GLU A 336 26.91 -15.48 -5.76
C GLU A 336 25.41 -15.62 -6.10
N ASN A 337 24.95 -16.81 -6.47
CA ASN A 337 23.55 -17.08 -6.80
C ASN A 337 22.72 -17.49 -5.58
N THR A 338 23.31 -17.48 -4.38
CA THR A 338 22.60 -17.75 -3.13
C THR A 338 21.48 -16.74 -2.90
N LEU A 339 20.27 -17.26 -2.64
CA LEU A 339 19.09 -16.46 -2.33
C LEU A 339 19.15 -16.01 -0.86
N VAL A 340 19.08 -14.71 -0.60
CA VAL A 340 19.36 -14.17 0.76
C VAL A 340 18.11 -14.10 1.67
N GLY A 341 16.91 -14.22 1.10
CA GLY A 341 15.65 -14.07 1.82
C GLY A 341 15.32 -12.62 2.20
N ASP A 342 14.23 -12.42 2.95
CA ASP A 342 13.73 -11.09 3.32
C ASP A 342 14.74 -10.31 4.16
N GLN A 343 15.03 -9.06 3.73
CA GLN A 343 16.07 -8.19 4.31
C GLN A 343 17.44 -8.88 4.51
N GLY A 344 17.70 -9.92 3.73
CA GLY A 344 18.91 -10.72 3.79
C GLY A 344 19.15 -11.43 5.12
N VAL A 345 18.13 -12.00 5.76
CA VAL A 345 18.24 -12.74 7.05
C VAL A 345 19.39 -13.75 7.06
N MET A 346 19.74 -14.34 5.91
CA MET A 346 20.83 -15.33 5.82
C MET A 346 22.26 -14.77 5.92
N LEU A 347 22.46 -13.44 5.85
CA LEU A 347 23.79 -12.82 5.92
C LEU A 347 24.05 -12.18 7.29
N SER A 348 25.29 -12.27 7.74
CA SER A 348 25.77 -11.49 8.90
C SER A 348 25.78 -9.99 8.60
N GLY A 349 25.77 -9.14 9.63
CA GLY A 349 25.82 -7.68 9.47
C GLY A 349 27.02 -7.22 8.63
N GLY A 350 28.21 -7.82 8.86
CA GLY A 350 29.41 -7.52 8.09
C GLY A 350 29.34 -7.96 6.62
N GLN A 351 28.68 -9.09 6.33
CA GLN A 351 28.43 -9.53 4.95
C GLN A 351 27.45 -8.59 4.24
N LYS A 352 26.37 -8.16 4.92
CA LYS A 352 25.44 -7.16 4.39
C LYS A 352 26.16 -5.86 4.03
N ALA A 353 27.05 -5.38 4.91
CA ALA A 353 27.88 -4.21 4.67
C ALA A 353 28.78 -4.37 3.42
N ARG A 354 29.45 -5.52 3.27
CA ARG A 354 30.28 -5.82 2.09
C ARG A 354 29.48 -5.88 0.79
N VAL A 355 28.30 -6.50 0.79
CA VAL A 355 27.40 -6.55 -0.38
C VAL A 355 26.91 -5.15 -0.76
N ASN A 356 26.57 -4.32 0.24
CA ASN A 356 26.15 -2.94 0.00
C ASN A 356 27.30 -2.07 -0.55
N MET A 357 28.52 -2.26 -0.05
CA MET A 357 29.72 -1.63 -0.59
C MET A 357 29.97 -2.08 -2.04
N ALA A 358 29.86 -3.39 -2.32
CA ALA A 358 30.03 -3.94 -3.67
C ALA A 358 29.01 -3.35 -4.66
N ARG A 359 27.76 -3.19 -4.22
CA ARG A 359 26.70 -2.53 -5.00
C ARG A 359 27.09 -1.10 -5.41
N ALA A 360 27.66 -0.32 -4.48
CA ALA A 360 28.12 1.03 -4.79
C ALA A 360 29.32 1.03 -5.77
N LEU A 361 30.31 0.17 -5.56
CA LEU A 361 31.49 0.09 -6.43
C LEU A 361 31.13 -0.35 -7.86
N TYR A 362 30.19 -1.30 -8.00
CA TYR A 362 29.72 -1.78 -9.30
C TYR A 362 28.97 -0.71 -10.10
N ARG A 363 28.28 0.20 -9.41
CA ARG A 363 27.54 1.30 -10.06
C ARG A 363 28.48 2.28 -10.77
N ASN A 364 29.72 2.45 -10.34
CA ASN A 364 30.71 3.39 -10.88
C ASN A 364 30.16 4.82 -11.06
N ALA A 365 30.11 5.59 -9.97
CA ALA A 365 29.65 6.98 -9.94
C ALA A 365 30.82 7.98 -9.83
N ASP A 366 30.52 9.27 -9.91
CA ASP A 366 31.52 10.34 -9.75
C ASP A 366 31.77 10.67 -8.27
N ILE A 367 30.71 10.58 -7.45
CA ILE A 367 30.69 10.90 -6.03
C ILE A 367 30.21 9.70 -5.22
N TYR A 368 30.94 9.36 -4.15
CA TYR A 368 30.60 8.29 -3.21
C TYR A 368 30.37 8.87 -1.82
N LEU A 369 29.17 8.68 -1.29
CA LEU A 369 28.76 9.08 0.04
C LEU A 369 28.66 7.81 0.89
N LEU A 370 29.59 7.65 1.83
CA LEU A 370 29.73 6.44 2.63
C LEU A 370 29.43 6.75 4.11
N ASP A 371 28.32 6.23 4.61
CA ASP A 371 27.89 6.42 6.00
C ASP A 371 28.30 5.24 6.87
N ASP A 372 29.45 5.36 7.53
CA ASP A 372 30.08 4.36 8.41
C ASP A 372 30.05 2.89 7.90
N PRO A 373 30.51 2.62 6.65
CA PRO A 373 30.42 1.29 6.04
C PRO A 373 31.34 0.23 6.68
N LEU A 374 32.20 0.64 7.62
CA LEU A 374 33.23 -0.21 8.24
C LEU A 374 32.90 -0.64 9.68
N SER A 375 31.77 -0.19 10.23
CA SER A 375 31.38 -0.43 11.63
C SER A 375 31.02 -1.88 11.93
N ALA A 376 30.34 -2.56 10.99
CA ALA A 376 29.84 -3.93 11.16
C ALA A 376 30.84 -5.02 10.76
N VAL A 377 32.08 -4.67 10.39
CA VAL A 377 33.09 -5.60 9.86
C VAL A 377 34.31 -5.69 10.77
N ASP A 378 34.93 -6.87 10.82
CA ASP A 378 36.15 -7.11 11.59
C ASP A 378 37.28 -6.17 11.17
N VAL A 379 38.17 -5.83 12.10
CA VAL A 379 39.29 -4.88 11.88
C VAL A 379 40.15 -5.25 10.66
N LYS A 380 40.41 -6.54 10.42
CA LYS A 380 41.19 -7.00 9.24
C LYS A 380 40.44 -6.72 7.94
N VAL A 381 39.14 -7.02 7.91
CA VAL A 381 38.29 -6.78 6.74
C VAL A 381 38.09 -5.28 6.53
N ALA A 382 37.89 -4.50 7.60
CA ALA A 382 37.80 -3.05 7.54
C ALA A 382 39.03 -2.42 6.89
N ARG A 383 40.24 -2.84 7.29
CA ARG A 383 41.51 -2.39 6.68
C ARG A 383 41.61 -2.79 5.22
N HIS A 384 41.20 -4.01 4.88
CA HIS A 384 41.16 -4.46 3.49
C HIS A 384 40.21 -3.61 2.64
N LEU A 385 38.98 -3.38 3.10
CA LEU A 385 37.98 -2.53 2.44
C LEU A 385 38.50 -1.11 2.26
N PHE A 386 39.07 -0.53 3.32
CA PHE A 386 39.62 0.82 3.24
C PHE A 386 40.74 0.92 2.20
N GLN A 387 41.70 -0.01 2.21
CA GLN A 387 42.83 0.04 1.30
C GLN A 387 42.49 -0.33 -0.15
N LYS A 388 41.73 -1.41 -0.37
CA LYS A 388 41.41 -1.89 -1.71
C LYS A 388 40.22 -1.15 -2.33
N SER A 389 39.15 -0.92 -1.57
CA SER A 389 37.96 -0.24 -2.10
C SER A 389 38.09 1.27 -2.04
N ILE A 390 38.33 1.85 -0.86
CA ILE A 390 38.27 3.32 -0.69
C ILE A 390 39.52 4.00 -1.27
N LYS A 391 40.72 3.52 -0.92
CA LYS A 391 41.98 4.15 -1.33
C LYS A 391 42.35 3.84 -2.78
N ASN A 392 42.25 2.58 -3.20
CA ASN A 392 42.69 2.16 -4.53
C ASN A 392 41.57 2.22 -5.58
N TYR A 393 40.41 1.61 -5.33
CA TYR A 393 39.33 1.55 -6.33
C TYR A 393 38.68 2.92 -6.56
N LEU A 394 38.54 3.75 -5.51
CA LEU A 394 37.97 5.10 -5.58
C LEU A 394 39.04 6.20 -5.63
N ALA A 395 40.27 5.88 -6.05
CA ALA A 395 41.39 6.83 -6.08
C ALA A 395 41.10 8.08 -6.93
N ASP A 396 40.44 7.90 -8.07
CA ASP A 396 40.08 8.93 -9.06
C ASP A 396 38.69 9.57 -8.81
N LYS A 397 37.91 9.04 -7.86
CA LYS A 397 36.54 9.49 -7.57
C LYS A 397 36.46 10.39 -6.34
N ILE A 398 35.39 11.18 -6.21
CA ILE A 398 35.14 11.93 -4.98
C ILE A 398 34.55 10.97 -3.96
N CYS A 399 35.20 10.81 -2.81
CA CYS A 399 34.71 9.97 -1.72
C CYS A 399 34.54 10.84 -0.46
N ILE A 400 33.33 10.81 0.10
CA ILE A 400 32.99 11.38 1.40
C ILE A 400 32.71 10.21 2.33
N LEU A 401 33.63 9.99 3.28
CA LEU A 401 33.51 8.93 4.27
C LEU A 401 33.17 9.56 5.61
N VAL A 402 32.04 9.15 6.17
CA VAL A 402 31.70 9.34 7.58
C VAL A 402 32.17 8.11 8.32
N THR A 403 32.96 8.28 9.37
CA THR A 403 33.46 7.16 10.18
C THR A 403 33.61 7.58 11.64
N HIS A 404 33.45 6.62 12.54
CA HIS A 404 33.83 6.74 13.94
C HIS A 404 35.26 6.24 14.20
N GLN A 405 35.84 5.50 13.26
CA GLN A 405 37.16 4.88 13.43
C GLN A 405 38.28 5.86 13.08
N ILE A 406 39.06 6.26 14.08
CA ILE A 406 40.14 7.25 13.95
C ILE A 406 41.29 6.74 13.09
N GLN A 407 41.56 5.43 13.11
CA GLN A 407 42.67 4.81 12.39
C GLN A 407 42.72 5.13 10.89
N PHE A 408 41.57 5.48 10.28
CA PHE A 408 41.47 5.81 8.86
C PHE A 408 41.62 7.31 8.54
N LEU A 409 41.72 8.18 9.55
CA LEU A 409 41.85 9.62 9.35
C LEU A 409 43.23 10.05 8.84
N GLN A 410 44.27 9.28 9.17
CA GLN A 410 45.64 9.61 8.76
C GLN A 410 45.80 9.58 7.23
N ASP A 411 45.04 8.73 6.55
CA ASP A 411 45.03 8.60 5.10
C ASP A 411 44.06 9.57 4.40
N ALA A 412 43.36 10.43 5.15
CA ALA A 412 42.41 11.39 4.62
C ALA A 412 43.10 12.61 3.97
N THR A 413 42.59 13.04 2.82
CA THR A 413 43.06 14.27 2.17
C THR A 413 42.64 15.53 2.91
N LYS A 414 41.41 15.56 3.43
CA LYS A 414 40.89 16.62 4.30
C LYS A 414 39.97 15.99 5.32
N ILE A 415 39.96 16.56 6.51
CA ILE A 415 39.09 16.16 7.60
C ILE A 415 38.18 17.32 7.96
N ILE A 416 36.87 17.08 8.02
CA ILE A 416 35.90 18.03 8.57
C ILE A 416 35.43 17.54 9.94
N MET A 417 35.44 18.48 10.88
CA MET A 417 35.04 18.31 12.25
C MET A 417 33.71 19.04 12.50
N LEU A 418 32.65 18.30 12.85
CA LEU A 418 31.31 18.82 13.18
C LEU A 418 30.94 18.58 14.65
N ASN A 419 30.44 19.59 15.36
CA ASN A 419 29.95 19.46 16.73
C ASN A 419 28.65 20.24 16.91
N ASN A 420 27.58 19.56 17.35
CA ASN A 420 26.25 20.16 17.54
C ASN A 420 25.74 20.88 16.28
N GLY A 421 25.96 20.30 15.10
CA GLY A 421 25.59 20.88 13.80
C GLY A 421 26.54 21.96 13.26
N ASP A 422 27.46 22.48 14.06
CA ASP A 422 28.43 23.49 13.63
C ASP A 422 29.75 22.87 13.17
N MET A 423 30.30 23.40 12.09
CA MET A 423 31.63 23.02 11.62
C MET A 423 32.68 23.73 12.50
N ILE A 424 33.39 22.94 13.32
CA ILE A 424 34.47 23.46 14.16
C ILE A 424 35.70 23.74 13.30
N GLN A 425 36.10 22.76 12.48
CA GLN A 425 37.38 22.84 11.80
C GLN A 425 37.44 21.99 10.52
N ILE A 426 38.25 22.46 9.57
CA ILE A 426 38.61 21.74 8.34
C ILE A 426 40.12 21.82 8.17
N GLY A 427 40.77 20.69 7.91
CA GLY A 427 42.21 20.66 7.67
C GLY A 427 42.73 19.26 7.33
N THR A 428 44.03 19.14 7.08
CA THR A 428 44.68 17.82 7.03
C THR A 428 44.89 17.26 8.44
N TYR A 429 45.19 15.97 8.57
CA TYR A 429 45.45 15.35 9.88
C TYR A 429 46.54 16.08 10.68
N THR A 430 47.62 16.51 10.00
CA THR A 430 48.71 17.27 10.61
C THR A 430 48.30 18.69 11.02
N ASP A 431 47.44 19.33 10.23
CA ASP A 431 46.94 20.67 10.55
C ASP A 431 46.05 20.62 11.78
N LEU A 432 45.16 19.63 11.88
CA LEU A 432 44.25 19.48 13.02
C LEU A 432 44.98 19.13 14.32
N LEU A 433 46.05 18.35 14.24
CA LEU A 433 46.94 18.04 15.37
C LEU A 433 47.66 19.27 15.93
N THR A 434 48.13 20.16 15.04
CA THR A 434 48.96 21.31 15.43
C THR A 434 48.14 22.51 15.89
N SER A 435 46.90 22.64 15.44
CA SER A 435 46.08 23.85 15.62
C SER A 435 45.04 23.77 16.74
N SER A 436 44.66 22.58 17.23
CA SER A 436 43.56 22.46 18.20
C SER A 436 43.85 21.53 19.38
N THR A 437 43.65 22.03 20.60
CA THR A 437 43.62 21.20 21.83
C THR A 437 42.42 20.24 21.84
N SER A 438 41.35 20.54 21.10
CA SER A 438 40.15 19.72 21.01
C SER A 438 40.37 18.40 20.25
N PHE A 439 41.11 18.41 19.13
CA PHE A 439 41.43 17.19 18.37
C PHE A 439 42.45 16.32 19.11
N ALA A 440 43.48 16.93 19.70
CA ALA A 440 44.47 16.23 20.51
C ALA A 440 43.82 15.54 21.73
N ARG A 441 42.94 16.22 22.47
CA ARG A 441 42.16 15.61 23.57
C ARG A 441 41.25 14.48 23.08
N LEU A 442 40.65 14.62 21.88
CA LEU A 442 39.80 13.58 21.30
C LEU A 442 40.59 12.32 20.94
N LEU A 443 41.81 12.48 20.42
CA LEU A 443 42.75 11.40 20.17
C LEU A 443 43.18 10.72 21.48
N ASP A 444 43.52 11.50 22.51
CA ASP A 444 43.93 10.97 23.81
C ASP A 444 42.81 10.19 24.50
N ASP A 445 41.59 10.74 24.53
CA ASP A 445 40.41 10.08 25.09
C ASP A 445 40.11 8.75 24.39
N ILE A 446 40.27 8.70 23.06
CA ILE A 446 39.91 7.52 22.27
C ILE A 446 41.02 6.47 22.30
N HIS A 447 42.30 6.87 22.37
CA HIS A 447 43.40 5.94 22.64
C HIS A 447 43.27 5.30 24.03
N GLN A 448 42.79 6.02 25.04
CA GLN A 448 42.49 5.44 26.36
C GLN A 448 41.32 4.45 26.29
N PHE A 449 40.25 4.79 25.56
CA PHE A 449 39.10 3.90 25.35
C PHE A 449 39.45 2.62 24.58
N GLU A 450 40.24 2.69 23.51
CA GLU A 450 40.67 1.51 22.74
C GLU A 450 41.57 0.57 23.57
N GLN A 451 42.43 1.12 24.44
CA GLN A 451 43.23 0.32 25.36
C GLN A 451 42.34 -0.42 26.39
N GLN A 452 41.34 0.25 26.97
CA GLN A 452 40.40 -0.39 27.90
C GLN A 452 39.55 -1.47 27.23
N HIS A 453 39.04 -1.23 26.02
CA HIS A 453 38.18 -2.19 25.33
C HIS A 453 38.94 -3.43 24.85
N SER A 454 40.22 -3.28 24.50
CA SER A 454 41.09 -4.42 24.21
C SER A 454 41.26 -5.33 25.43
N ILE A 455 41.31 -4.77 26.64
CA ILE A 455 41.47 -5.52 27.90
C ILE A 455 40.16 -6.27 28.27
N GLU A 456 38.99 -5.65 28.05
CA GLU A 456 37.68 -6.28 28.29
C GLU A 456 37.38 -7.43 27.32
N LEU A 457 37.75 -7.30 26.04
CA LEU A 457 37.60 -8.35 25.03
C LEU A 457 38.43 -9.62 25.34
N TYR A 458 39.61 -9.46 25.93
CA TYR A 458 40.42 -10.61 26.40
C TYR A 458 39.82 -11.28 27.65
N GLN A 459 39.06 -10.55 28.48
CA GLN A 459 38.37 -11.15 29.61
C GLN A 459 37.09 -11.88 29.20
N GLN A 460 36.31 -11.34 28.25
CA GLN A 460 35.06 -11.97 27.79
C GLN A 460 35.27 -13.29 27.02
N GLN A 461 36.37 -13.44 26.28
CA GLN A 461 36.69 -14.71 25.59
C GLN A 461 36.87 -15.90 26.54
N SER A 462 37.27 -15.66 27.79
CA SER A 462 37.38 -16.72 28.81
C SER A 462 36.03 -17.16 29.40
N ILE A 463 34.99 -16.32 29.30
CA ILE A 463 33.67 -16.57 29.89
C ILE A 463 32.72 -17.28 28.89
N ILE A 464 32.91 -17.05 27.58
CA ILE A 464 32.01 -17.55 26.52
C ILE A 464 32.18 -19.07 26.26
N SER A 465 33.24 -19.71 26.74
CA SER A 465 33.44 -21.17 26.54
C SER A 465 32.50 -22.05 27.39
N SER A 466 31.71 -21.50 28.32
CA SER A 466 30.87 -22.29 29.23
C SER A 466 29.36 -22.11 29.07
N THR A 467 28.89 -21.28 28.13
CA THR A 467 27.45 -20.96 28.00
C THR A 467 27.04 -20.87 26.52
N CYS A 468 27.04 -22.00 25.82
CA CYS A 468 26.53 -22.07 24.45
C CYS A 468 25.70 -23.36 24.26
N SER A 469 24.44 -23.30 24.70
CA SER A 469 23.40 -24.24 24.26
C SER A 469 21.98 -23.66 24.28
N ASP A 470 21.72 -22.53 24.95
CA ASP A 470 20.33 -22.16 25.28
C ASP A 470 19.86 -20.79 24.71
N ILE A 471 20.65 -20.10 23.87
CA ILE A 471 20.36 -18.70 23.47
C ILE A 471 19.60 -18.58 22.13
N ASP A 472 19.52 -19.64 21.33
CA ASP A 472 18.98 -19.56 19.96
C ASP A 472 17.43 -19.53 19.91
N GLU A 473 16.72 -20.01 20.95
CA GLU A 473 15.25 -20.02 20.98
C GLU A 473 14.62 -18.69 21.42
N GLU A 474 15.33 -17.88 22.22
CA GLU A 474 14.75 -16.65 22.80
C GLU A 474 14.85 -15.44 21.86
N MET A 475 15.88 -15.40 21.00
CA MET A 475 16.05 -14.33 19.98
C MET A 475 15.03 -14.42 18.84
N LEU A 476 14.50 -15.61 18.56
CA LEU A 476 13.47 -15.85 17.54
C LEU A 476 12.07 -15.37 17.98
N ALA A 477 11.85 -15.24 19.29
CA ALA A 477 10.60 -14.73 19.86
C ALA A 477 10.51 -13.19 19.85
N LEU A 478 11.65 -12.48 19.79
CA LEU A 478 11.72 -11.03 19.89
C LEU A 478 11.55 -10.27 18.55
N SER A 479 11.46 -11.00 17.42
CA SER A 479 11.20 -10.43 16.09
C SER A 479 9.71 -10.31 15.73
N LYS A 480 8.78 -10.66 16.63
CA LYS A 480 7.36 -10.34 16.43
C LYS A 480 7.13 -8.89 16.84
N ASN A 481 7.02 -8.02 15.84
CA ASN A 481 6.51 -6.64 15.96
C ASN A 481 5.22 -6.62 16.80
N THR A 482 5.37 -6.36 18.10
CA THR A 482 4.26 -5.98 18.95
C THR A 482 4.08 -4.48 18.78
N GLU A 483 3.08 -4.11 17.99
CA GLU A 483 2.51 -2.77 18.05
C GLU A 483 2.28 -2.41 19.52
N THR A 484 2.88 -1.32 19.96
CA THR A 484 2.58 -0.72 21.26
C THR A 484 1.17 -0.15 21.19
N LYS A 485 0.15 -1.00 21.36
CA LYS A 485 -1.20 -0.56 21.71
C LYS A 485 -1.07 0.25 22.99
N HIS A 486 -1.32 1.56 22.89
CA HIS A 486 -1.57 2.38 24.07
C HIS A 486 -2.77 1.78 24.84
N LYS A 487 -2.47 0.97 25.87
CA LYS A 487 -3.45 0.61 26.89
C LYS A 487 -3.61 1.80 27.82
N GLY A 488 -4.60 2.63 27.52
CA GLY A 488 -5.06 3.72 28.38
C GLY A 488 -6.48 4.08 27.99
N THR A 489 -7.32 4.39 28.98
CA THR A 489 -8.68 4.88 28.75
C THR A 489 -8.62 6.18 27.95
N VAL A 490 -9.16 6.11 26.73
CA VAL A 490 -9.25 7.25 25.82
C VAL A 490 -9.98 8.40 26.53
N LYS A 491 -9.37 9.59 26.58
CA LYS A 491 -9.97 10.78 27.22
C LYS A 491 -11.31 11.11 26.55
N SER A 492 -12.34 11.45 27.35
CA SER A 492 -13.71 11.71 26.86
C SER A 492 -13.80 12.78 25.77
N HIS A 493 -12.84 13.72 25.75
CA HIS A 493 -12.74 14.75 24.70
C HIS A 493 -12.44 14.15 23.31
N VAL A 494 -11.68 13.06 23.22
CA VAL A 494 -11.40 12.40 21.93
C VAL A 494 -12.70 11.76 21.39
N TYR A 495 -13.53 11.19 22.26
CA TYR A 495 -14.87 10.74 21.88
C TYR A 495 -15.77 11.90 21.46
N ALA A 496 -15.67 13.06 22.11
CA ALA A 496 -16.44 14.25 21.75
C ALA A 496 -16.04 14.81 20.38
N GLU A 497 -14.75 14.82 20.04
CA GLU A 497 -14.28 15.22 18.71
C GLU A 497 -14.61 14.20 17.64
N TYR A 498 -14.48 12.89 17.93
CA TYR A 498 -14.97 11.83 17.05
C TYR A 498 -16.47 11.97 16.82
N LEU A 499 -17.27 12.21 17.86
CA LEU A 499 -18.71 12.45 17.74
C LEU A 499 -18.99 13.69 16.88
N LYS A 500 -18.28 14.79 17.09
CA LYS A 500 -18.48 16.05 16.35
C LYS A 500 -18.10 15.93 14.87
N ALA A 501 -17.01 15.21 14.55
CA ALA A 501 -16.60 14.90 13.18
C ALA A 501 -17.50 13.84 12.52
N SER A 502 -18.07 12.93 13.31
CA SER A 502 -18.91 11.84 12.81
C SER A 502 -20.41 12.17 12.78
N VAL A 503 -20.91 13.28 13.34
CA VAL A 503 -22.35 13.61 13.30
C VAL A 503 -22.91 13.58 11.88
N GLY A 504 -22.17 14.09 10.88
CA GLY A 504 -22.62 14.03 9.48
C GLY A 504 -22.65 12.60 8.90
N ILE A 505 -21.65 11.79 9.23
CA ILE A 505 -21.50 10.41 8.73
C ILE A 505 -22.43 9.44 9.47
N ILE A 506 -22.59 9.61 10.79
CA ILE A 506 -23.53 8.86 11.64
C ILE A 506 -24.96 9.19 11.26
N MET A 507 -25.29 10.45 10.98
CA MET A 507 -26.63 10.81 10.53
C MET A 507 -26.90 10.25 9.13
N GLY A 508 -25.90 10.23 8.24
CA GLY A 508 -25.97 9.51 6.96
C GLY A 508 -26.14 8.00 7.12
N LEU A 509 -25.36 7.35 7.98
CA LEU A 509 -25.48 5.92 8.31
C LEU A 509 -26.81 5.59 8.98
N PHE A 510 -27.30 6.47 9.85
CA PHE A 510 -28.58 6.34 10.52
C PHE A 510 -29.74 6.45 9.52
N ILE A 511 -29.64 7.37 8.56
CA ILE A 511 -30.57 7.42 7.42
C ILE A 511 -30.48 6.14 6.61
N VAL A 512 -29.29 5.65 6.25
CA VAL A 512 -29.14 4.40 5.48
C VAL A 512 -29.67 3.18 6.24
N ILE A 513 -29.45 3.12 7.57
CA ILE A 513 -29.99 2.06 8.44
C ILE A 513 -31.51 2.17 8.50
N ILE A 514 -32.07 3.36 8.69
CA ILE A 514 -33.52 3.58 8.66
C ILE A 514 -34.08 3.13 7.31
N LEU A 515 -33.46 3.54 6.20
CA LEU A 515 -33.91 3.17 4.85
C LEU A 515 -33.79 1.66 4.61
N SER A 516 -32.75 1.01 5.14
CA SER A 516 -32.57 -0.45 5.07
C SER A 516 -33.58 -1.19 5.94
N SER A 517 -33.90 -0.67 7.12
CA SER A 517 -34.93 -1.21 8.01
C SER A 517 -36.33 -0.99 7.44
N VAL A 518 -36.57 0.12 6.74
CA VAL A 518 -37.82 0.37 6.02
C VAL A 518 -37.97 -0.59 4.84
N ARG A 519 -36.89 -0.86 4.09
CA ARG A 519 -36.87 -1.89 3.04
C ARG A 519 -37.21 -3.27 3.60
N GLU A 520 -36.48 -3.70 4.62
CA GLU A 520 -36.69 -5.02 5.24
C GLU A 520 -38.08 -5.09 5.87
N GLY A 521 -38.53 -4.01 6.49
CA GLY A 521 -39.88 -3.86 7.03
C GLY A 521 -40.97 -3.94 5.96
N THR A 522 -40.76 -3.36 4.79
CA THR A 522 -41.72 -3.42 3.65
C THR A 522 -41.75 -4.83 3.05
N SER A 523 -40.60 -5.49 2.93
CA SER A 523 -40.51 -6.89 2.50
C SER A 523 -41.19 -7.85 3.48
N ILE A 524 -40.89 -7.71 4.79
CA ILE A 524 -41.53 -8.47 5.86
C ILE A 524 -43.03 -8.17 5.91
N PHE A 525 -43.43 -6.91 5.76
CA PHE A 525 -44.84 -6.52 5.74
C PHE A 525 -45.55 -7.10 4.51
N SER A 526 -44.94 -7.08 3.33
CA SER A 526 -45.49 -7.70 2.12
C SER A 526 -45.67 -9.21 2.31
N ASN A 527 -44.66 -9.88 2.87
CA ASN A 527 -44.71 -11.32 3.15
C ASN A 527 -45.72 -11.67 4.26
N TRP A 528 -45.79 -10.85 5.30
CA TRP A 528 -46.76 -10.98 6.40
C TRP A 528 -48.19 -10.68 5.92
N TRP A 529 -48.37 -9.68 5.06
CA TRP A 529 -49.66 -9.36 4.44
C TRP A 529 -50.12 -10.50 3.54
N LEU A 530 -49.24 -11.05 2.71
CA LEU A 530 -49.50 -12.27 1.93
C LEU A 530 -49.89 -13.44 2.82
N ALA A 531 -49.19 -13.66 3.93
CA ALA A 531 -49.49 -14.73 4.88
C ALA A 531 -50.86 -14.51 5.56
N LYS A 532 -51.13 -13.32 6.07
CA LYS A 532 -52.40 -12.97 6.72
C LYS A 532 -53.58 -13.00 5.76
N TRP A 533 -53.38 -12.54 4.52
CA TRP A 533 -54.38 -12.64 3.46
C TRP A 533 -54.62 -14.10 3.06
N SER A 534 -53.58 -14.96 3.06
CA SER A 534 -53.76 -16.39 2.84
C SER A 534 -54.49 -17.11 3.98
N ASP A 535 -54.37 -16.60 5.21
CA ASP A 535 -54.98 -17.13 6.43
C ASP A 535 -56.41 -16.59 6.71
N ASP A 536 -56.93 -15.64 5.91
CA ASP A 536 -58.26 -15.08 6.14
C ASP A 536 -59.37 -16.08 5.73
N GLU A 537 -59.58 -17.08 6.59
CA GLU A 537 -60.57 -18.15 6.50
C GLU A 537 -62.01 -17.59 6.39
N SER A 538 -62.24 -16.38 6.92
CA SER A 538 -63.53 -15.72 6.94
C SER A 538 -63.97 -15.17 5.57
N TYR A 539 -63.01 -14.82 4.70
CA TYR A 539 -63.26 -14.44 3.31
C TYR A 539 -63.64 -15.66 2.45
N ARG A 540 -62.94 -16.80 2.66
CA ARG A 540 -63.26 -18.09 2.00
C ARG A 540 -64.67 -18.57 2.34
N TYR A 541 -65.09 -18.45 3.61
CA TYR A 541 -66.41 -18.87 4.06
C TYR A 541 -67.57 -18.03 3.46
N ARG A 542 -67.37 -16.70 3.32
CA ARG A 542 -68.37 -15.80 2.69
C ARG A 542 -68.50 -16.06 1.18
N ILE A 543 -67.41 -16.36 0.50
CA ILE A 543 -67.39 -16.69 -0.92
C ILE A 543 -68.04 -18.06 -1.18
N LEU A 544 -67.75 -19.08 -0.36
CA LEU A 544 -68.42 -20.38 -0.43
C LEU A 544 -69.94 -20.26 -0.25
N ASN A 545 -70.42 -19.47 0.72
CA ASN A 545 -71.86 -19.24 0.94
C ASN A 545 -72.54 -18.43 -0.20
N ASN A 546 -71.82 -17.54 -0.88
CA ASN A 546 -72.37 -16.82 -2.03
C ASN A 546 -72.39 -17.69 -3.29
N CYS A 547 -71.40 -18.56 -3.51
CA CYS A 547 -71.41 -19.49 -4.65
C CYS A 547 -72.49 -20.56 -4.54
N THR A 548 -72.75 -21.10 -3.34
CA THR A 548 -73.87 -22.04 -3.12
C THR A 548 -75.23 -21.37 -3.36
N ASN A 549 -75.39 -20.10 -2.97
CA ASN A 549 -76.61 -19.33 -3.25
C ASN A 549 -76.80 -19.02 -4.76
N ILE A 550 -75.73 -18.82 -5.53
CA ILE A 550 -75.81 -18.59 -6.99
C ILE A 550 -76.11 -19.89 -7.75
N GLN A 551 -75.58 -21.04 -7.32
CA GLN A 551 -75.94 -22.34 -7.90
C GLN A 551 -77.39 -22.74 -7.61
N ASN A 552 -77.93 -22.37 -6.44
CA ASN A 552 -79.34 -22.64 -6.11
C ASN A 552 -80.34 -21.72 -6.84
N ASN A 553 -79.92 -20.56 -7.33
CA ASN A 553 -80.78 -19.65 -8.11
C ASN A 553 -80.76 -19.89 -9.62
N ASN A 554 -79.86 -20.77 -10.12
CA ASN A 554 -79.72 -21.09 -11.55
C ASN A 554 -80.20 -22.52 -11.91
N ASN A 555 -80.85 -23.23 -10.98
CA ASN A 555 -81.48 -24.54 -11.20
C ASN A 555 -83.01 -24.45 -11.17
#